data_AF-A0A351Y4T8-F1
#
_entry.id   AF-A0A351Y4T8-F1
#
_cell.length_a   1.000
_cell.length_b   1.000
_cell.length_c   1.000
_cell.angle_alpha   90.00
_cell.angle_beta   90.00
_cell.angle_gamma   90.00
#
_symmetry.space_group_name_H-M   'P 1'
#
loop_
_entity.id
_entity.type
_entity.pdbx_description
1 polymer ?
#
loop_
_entity_poly.entity_id
_entity_poly.type
_entity_poly.pdbx_seq_one_letter_code
_entity_poly.pdbx_strand_id
1 'polypeptide(L)'
;MDKSTLVSEPINRGKLISPVTLNEMKGINKSTLDSSLSAQNDGVNYKRYELTPDGISPVMLPGTENGEFIATSYEHDEYGATNEDPVIKKQQQDKRFKKMETFIQQEFTKDFTGYEIVNPEAKEFFVTFGVNRYVIEEYMRIKNSKFRIQN
;
A
#
# COMPACT_ATOMS: atom_id res chain seq x y z
N MET A 1 10.99 -44.69 14.87
CA MET A 1 9.82 -44.02 14.26
C MET A 1 10.24 -43.55 12.89
N ASP A 2 9.50 -44.04 11.90
CA ASP A 2 9.77 -43.95 10.48
C ASP A 2 9.95 -42.50 9.99
N LYS A 3 10.99 -42.24 9.20
CA LYS A 3 11.39 -40.91 8.70
C LYS A 3 11.21 -40.79 7.17
N SER A 4 10.32 -41.57 6.57
CA SER A 4 10.03 -41.49 5.14
C SER A 4 8.61 -41.02 4.83
N THR A 5 8.28 -39.76 5.14
CA THR A 5 7.30 -38.96 4.37
C THR A 5 7.17 -37.56 4.99
N LEU A 6 8.05 -36.63 4.59
CA LEU A 6 7.61 -35.24 4.49
C LEU A 6 7.24 -35.05 3.03
N VAL A 7 5.98 -35.38 2.73
CA VAL A 7 5.34 -34.98 1.48
C VAL A 7 5.44 -33.46 1.46
N SER A 8 6.23 -32.91 0.55
CA SER A 8 6.27 -31.48 0.29
C SER A 8 4.90 -31.09 -0.23
N GLU A 9 3.99 -30.67 0.65
CA GLU A 9 2.79 -29.98 0.21
C GLU A 9 3.24 -28.79 -0.66
N PRO A 10 2.62 -28.58 -1.83
CA PRO A 10 2.95 -27.44 -2.65
C PRO A 10 2.75 -26.19 -1.81
N ILE A 11 3.84 -25.46 -1.57
CA ILE A 11 3.82 -24.18 -0.87
C ILE A 11 2.76 -23.34 -1.56
N ASN A 12 1.66 -23.04 -0.84
CA ASN A 12 0.64 -22.11 -1.31
C ASN A 12 1.30 -20.72 -1.33
N ARG A 13 2.03 -20.44 -2.41
CA ARG A 13 2.44 -19.11 -2.80
C ARG A 13 1.13 -18.41 -3.10
N GLY A 14 0.53 -17.78 -2.08
CA GLY A 14 -0.73 -17.05 -2.21
C GLY A 14 -0.73 -16.31 -3.54
N LYS A 15 -1.85 -16.42 -4.28
CA LYS A 15 -1.99 -16.08 -5.70
C LYS A 15 -0.98 -15.01 -6.11
N LEU A 16 0.10 -15.43 -6.78
CA LEU A 16 1.01 -14.49 -7.44
C LEU A 16 0.10 -13.56 -8.23
N ILE A 17 0.06 -12.27 -7.87
CA ILE A 17 -0.44 -11.26 -8.80
C ILE A 17 0.37 -11.50 -10.07
N SER A 18 -0.31 -11.97 -11.11
CA SER A 18 0.33 -12.20 -12.39
C SER A 18 1.08 -10.93 -12.76
N PRO A 19 2.32 -11.01 -13.28
CA PRO A 19 3.03 -9.82 -13.72
C PRO A 19 2.09 -9.12 -14.70
N VAL A 20 1.66 -7.91 -14.33
CA VAL A 20 0.80 -7.09 -15.18
C VAL A 20 1.56 -6.94 -16.49
N THR A 21 1.11 -7.64 -17.51
CA THR A 21 1.71 -7.54 -18.83
C THR A 21 1.49 -6.11 -19.32
N LEU A 22 2.41 -5.53 -20.07
CA LEU A 22 2.25 -4.15 -20.60
C LEU A 22 0.94 -3.95 -21.37
N ASN A 23 0.35 -5.05 -21.88
CA ASN A 23 -0.97 -5.06 -22.54
C ASN A 23 -2.16 -4.95 -21.57
N GLU A 24 -1.96 -5.19 -20.28
CA GLU A 24 -2.93 -4.99 -19.19
C GLU A 24 -2.87 -3.57 -18.60
N MET A 25 -1.89 -2.75 -18.97
CA MET A 25 -2.01 -1.28 -18.90
C MET A 25 -2.94 -0.78 -20.00
N LYS A 26 -4.17 -1.33 -20.06
CA LYS A 26 -5.28 -0.61 -20.68
C LYS A 26 -5.42 0.67 -19.87
N GLY A 27 -5.11 1.79 -20.52
CA GLY A 27 -5.02 3.12 -19.90
C GLY A 27 -6.06 3.28 -18.82
N ILE A 28 -5.62 3.74 -17.65
CA ILE A 28 -6.41 3.95 -16.44
C ILE A 28 -7.82 4.39 -16.86
N ASN A 29 -8.73 3.41 -16.95
CA ASN A 29 -10.06 3.69 -17.42
C ASN A 29 -10.72 4.50 -16.31
N LYS A 30 -11.43 5.56 -16.70
CA LYS A 30 -12.18 6.46 -15.82
C LYS A 30 -13.04 5.73 -14.77
N SER A 31 -13.36 4.46 -15.02
CA SER A 31 -14.20 3.57 -14.19
C SER A 31 -13.46 2.77 -13.11
N THR A 32 -12.13 2.81 -13.00
CA THR A 32 -11.38 2.09 -11.94
C THR A 32 -11.10 2.98 -10.72
N LEU A 33 -11.34 4.29 -10.83
CA LEU A 33 -11.47 5.14 -9.67
C LEU A 33 -12.84 4.88 -9.07
N ASP A 34 -12.86 4.53 -7.78
CA ASP A 34 -14.09 4.36 -7.04
C ASP A 34 -14.94 5.62 -7.20
N SER A 35 -16.11 5.48 -7.84
CA SER A 35 -17.05 6.59 -8.05
C SER A 35 -17.58 7.16 -6.74
N SER A 36 -17.28 6.51 -5.60
CA SER A 36 -17.50 7.05 -4.25
C SER A 36 -16.53 8.19 -3.87
N LEU A 37 -15.34 8.27 -4.48
CA LEU A 37 -14.32 9.30 -4.21
C LEU A 37 -14.45 10.52 -5.11
N SER A 38 -15.17 10.39 -6.23
CA SER A 38 -15.54 11.53 -7.07
C SER A 38 -16.72 12.25 -6.44
N ALA A 39 -16.48 13.46 -5.94
CA ALA A 39 -17.56 14.32 -5.48
C ALA A 39 -18.58 14.55 -6.62
N GLN A 40 -19.87 14.42 -6.33
CA GLN A 40 -20.89 15.05 -7.16
C GLN A 40 -20.73 16.56 -6.99
N ASN A 41 -20.60 17.26 -8.12
CA ASN A 41 -20.28 18.67 -8.09
C ASN A 41 -21.56 19.49 -8.23
N ASP A 42 -22.01 20.05 -7.12
CA ASP A 42 -23.24 20.84 -7.06
C ASP A 42 -22.99 22.32 -7.42
N GLY A 43 -21.74 22.73 -7.71
CA GLY A 43 -21.45 24.10 -8.10
C GLY A 43 -19.98 24.52 -8.20
N VAL A 44 -19.78 25.83 -8.33
CA VAL A 44 -18.50 26.52 -8.47
C VAL A 44 -17.75 26.48 -7.13
N ASN A 45 -16.45 26.11 -7.13
CA ASN A 45 -15.50 26.06 -5.99
C ASN A 45 -15.21 24.68 -5.38
N TYR A 46 -14.78 23.72 -6.21
CA TYR A 46 -14.24 22.46 -5.73
C TYR A 46 -13.01 22.64 -4.83
N LYS A 47 -13.03 22.04 -3.63
CA LYS A 47 -11.93 22.03 -2.66
C LYS A 47 -11.11 20.76 -2.77
N ARG A 48 -10.04 20.78 -3.57
CA ARG A 48 -9.16 19.62 -3.75
C ARG A 48 -8.58 19.09 -2.44
N TYR A 49 -8.34 19.96 -1.48
CA TYR A 49 -7.72 19.63 -0.21
C TYR A 49 -8.64 19.85 1.00
N GLU A 50 -9.96 19.73 0.80
CA GLU A 50 -10.98 19.81 1.85
C GLU A 50 -10.61 19.09 3.15
N LEU A 51 -10.84 19.74 4.28
CA LEU A 51 -10.66 19.17 5.61
C LEU A 51 -11.84 18.23 5.95
N THR A 52 -11.61 16.93 5.88
CA THR A 52 -12.61 15.90 6.21
C THR A 52 -12.29 15.21 7.53
N PRO A 53 -13.28 14.63 8.25
CA PRO A 53 -13.05 13.93 9.51
C PRO A 53 -12.07 12.75 9.42
N ASP A 54 -11.98 12.11 8.25
CA ASP A 54 -11.09 10.98 7.96
C ASP A 54 -9.75 11.42 7.31
N GLY A 55 -9.58 12.72 7.02
CA GLY A 55 -8.41 13.28 6.35
C GLY A 55 -8.31 13.01 4.85
N ILE A 56 -9.31 12.35 4.24
CA ILE A 56 -9.35 12.00 2.81
C ILE A 56 -10.27 12.98 2.07
N SER A 57 -9.68 13.99 1.42
CA SER A 57 -10.46 14.88 0.54
C SER A 57 -10.93 14.15 -0.72
N PRO A 58 -12.15 14.45 -1.21
CA PRO A 58 -12.63 13.96 -2.49
C PRO A 58 -11.66 14.32 -3.63
N VAL A 59 -11.56 13.46 -4.64
CA VAL A 59 -10.65 13.66 -5.79
C VAL A 59 -11.47 13.89 -7.04
N MET A 60 -11.12 14.94 -7.79
CA MET A 60 -11.66 15.20 -9.11
C MET A 60 -10.63 14.87 -10.19
N LEU A 61 -11.11 14.28 -11.29
CA LEU A 61 -10.27 14.02 -12.45
C LEU A 61 -10.09 15.29 -13.29
N PRO A 62 -8.90 15.52 -13.87
CA PRO A 62 -8.72 16.56 -14.86
C PRO A 62 -9.76 16.45 -16.00
N GLY A 63 -10.33 17.57 -16.41
CA GLY A 63 -11.39 17.63 -17.42
C GLY A 63 -12.80 17.36 -16.90
N THR A 64 -13.00 17.25 -15.58
CA THR A 64 -14.34 17.25 -14.98
C THR A 64 -14.90 18.68 -14.95
N GLU A 65 -16.15 18.86 -15.38
CA GLU A 65 -16.82 20.16 -15.36
C GLU A 65 -16.89 20.74 -13.93
N ASN A 66 -16.57 22.03 -13.78
CA ASN A 66 -16.47 22.75 -12.50
C ASN A 66 -15.47 22.15 -11.49
N GLY A 67 -14.57 21.28 -11.97
CA GLY A 67 -13.57 20.57 -11.18
C GLY A 67 -12.20 21.21 -11.23
N GLU A 68 -12.10 22.52 -11.47
CA GLU A 68 -10.82 23.22 -11.52
C GLU A 68 -10.15 23.25 -10.14
N PHE A 69 -8.87 22.90 -10.10
CA PHE A 69 -8.06 22.99 -8.88
C PHE A 69 -6.59 23.20 -9.22
N ILE A 70 -5.82 23.65 -8.23
CA ILE A 70 -4.37 23.76 -8.30
C ILE A 70 -3.75 22.63 -7.47
N ALA A 71 -2.88 21.83 -8.07
CA ALA A 71 -2.04 20.89 -7.34
C ALA A 71 -0.63 21.48 -7.22
N THR A 72 -0.23 21.84 -6.02
CA THR A 72 1.06 22.46 -5.72
C THR A 72 1.84 21.65 -4.69
N SER A 73 3.17 21.74 -4.74
CA SER A 73 4.07 21.16 -3.74
C SER A 73 4.27 22.04 -2.50
N TYR A 74 3.99 23.35 -2.61
CA TYR A 74 4.04 24.27 -1.48
C TYR A 74 2.89 23.98 -0.51
N GLU A 75 3.02 24.44 0.73
CA GLU A 75 1.89 24.40 1.66
C GLU A 75 0.73 25.21 1.09
N HIS A 76 -0.49 24.73 1.27
CA HIS A 76 -1.66 25.23 0.57
C HIS A 76 -2.94 25.16 1.39
N ASP A 77 -3.89 26.01 1.07
CA ASP A 77 -5.25 25.95 1.62
C ASP A 77 -6.10 24.82 1.00
N GLU A 78 -7.39 24.77 1.32
CA GLU A 78 -8.31 23.73 0.83
C GLU A 78 -8.52 23.76 -0.70
N TYR A 79 -8.23 24.88 -1.36
CA TYR A 79 -8.37 25.08 -2.82
C TYR A 79 -7.08 24.79 -3.59
N GLY A 80 -5.95 24.71 -2.88
CA GLY A 80 -4.63 24.49 -3.46
C GLY A 80 -3.84 25.78 -3.72
N ALA A 81 -4.32 26.93 -3.24
CA ALA A 81 -3.56 28.16 -3.28
C ALA A 81 -2.46 28.12 -2.22
N THR A 82 -1.26 28.59 -2.58
CA THR A 82 -0.11 28.56 -1.68
C THR A 82 -0.37 29.44 -0.45
N ASN A 83 -0.09 28.91 0.74
CA ASN A 83 -0.41 29.57 2.00
C ASN A 83 0.66 29.25 3.07
N GLU A 84 1.16 30.29 3.74
CA GLU A 84 2.19 30.20 4.78
C GLU A 84 1.66 30.46 6.20
N ASP A 85 0.35 30.66 6.35
CA ASP A 85 -0.27 30.85 7.66
C ASP A 85 -0.05 29.62 8.56
N PRO A 86 0.44 29.80 9.80
CA PRO A 86 0.76 28.68 10.69
C PRO A 86 -0.45 27.85 11.10
N VAL A 87 -1.65 28.44 11.16
CA VAL A 87 -2.89 27.74 11.48
C VAL A 87 -3.29 26.84 10.33
N ILE A 88 -3.27 27.35 9.10
CA ILE A 88 -3.60 26.56 7.89
C ILE A 88 -2.58 25.44 7.71
N LYS A 89 -1.28 25.75 7.88
CA LYS A 89 -0.21 24.75 7.86
C LYS A 89 -0.46 23.62 8.85
N LYS A 90 -0.83 23.94 10.09
CA LYS A 90 -1.15 22.94 11.11
C LYS A 90 -2.35 22.09 10.68
N GLN A 91 -3.44 22.72 10.23
CA GLN A 91 -4.64 22.01 9.80
C GLN A 91 -4.37 21.01 8.67
N GLN A 92 -3.62 21.44 7.65
CA GLN A 92 -3.31 20.59 6.49
C GLN A 92 -2.31 19.49 6.83
N GLN A 93 -1.37 19.76 7.74
CA GLN A 93 -0.48 18.73 8.27
C GLN A 93 -1.24 17.70 9.09
N ASP A 94 -2.11 18.13 10.00
CA ASP A 94 -2.96 17.27 10.83
C ASP A 94 -3.84 16.38 9.95
N LYS A 95 -4.44 16.95 8.90
CA LYS A 95 -5.23 16.20 7.90
C LYS A 95 -4.39 15.11 7.20
N ARG A 96 -3.17 15.43 6.76
CA ARG A 96 -2.26 14.44 6.11
C ARG A 96 -1.88 13.31 7.06
N PHE A 97 -1.65 13.61 8.34
CA PHE A 97 -1.46 12.57 9.36
C PHE A 97 -2.73 11.76 9.60
N LYS A 98 -3.90 12.42 9.66
CA LYS A 98 -5.19 11.76 9.85
C LYS A 98 -5.47 10.74 8.76
N LYS A 99 -5.15 11.06 7.51
CA LYS A 99 -5.24 10.11 6.39
C LYS A 99 -4.42 8.84 6.62
N MET A 100 -3.22 8.94 7.20
CA MET A 100 -2.40 7.77 7.54
C MET A 100 -3.05 6.93 8.66
N GLU A 101 -3.62 7.59 9.68
CA GLU A 101 -4.36 6.90 10.73
C GLU A 101 -5.57 6.14 10.16
N THR A 102 -6.36 6.80 9.31
CA THR A 102 -7.52 6.21 8.62
C THR A 102 -7.09 5.00 7.79
N PHE A 103 -6.00 5.13 7.03
CA PHE A 103 -5.44 4.02 6.25
C PHE A 103 -5.05 2.83 7.14
N ILE A 104 -4.35 3.07 8.26
CA ILE A 104 -3.99 2.00 9.19
C ILE A 104 -5.23 1.31 9.75
N GLN A 105 -6.25 2.08 10.15
CA GLN A 105 -7.48 1.55 10.73
C GLN A 105 -8.32 0.74 9.73
N GLN A 106 -8.36 1.16 8.47
CA GLN A 106 -9.17 0.54 7.43
C GLN A 106 -8.48 -0.65 6.75
N GLU A 107 -7.16 -0.57 6.54
CA GLU A 107 -6.43 -1.54 5.71
C GLU A 107 -5.66 -2.59 6.52
N PHE A 108 -5.16 -2.27 7.74
CA PHE A 108 -4.48 -3.24 8.59
C PHE A 108 -5.49 -4.07 9.40
N THR A 109 -6.36 -4.77 8.68
CA THR A 109 -7.33 -5.70 9.25
C THR A 109 -6.68 -7.04 9.60
N LYS A 110 -7.42 -7.96 10.23
CA LYS A 110 -6.92 -9.30 10.56
C LYS A 110 -6.46 -10.10 9.34
N ASP A 111 -6.97 -9.74 8.16
CA ASP A 111 -6.62 -10.38 6.89
C ASP A 111 -5.40 -9.73 6.22
N PHE A 112 -4.92 -8.60 6.74
CA PHE A 112 -3.71 -7.95 6.26
C PHE A 112 -2.48 -8.76 6.66
N THR A 113 -1.85 -9.40 5.67
CA THR A 113 -0.61 -10.15 5.86
C THR A 113 0.53 -9.38 5.23
N GLY A 114 1.13 -8.47 5.99
CA GLY A 114 2.29 -7.66 5.56
C GLY A 114 3.65 -8.37 5.71
N TYR A 115 3.64 -9.60 6.23
CA TYR A 115 4.83 -10.40 6.50
C TYR A 115 4.52 -11.88 6.33
N GLU A 116 5.54 -12.70 6.10
CA GLU A 116 5.42 -14.15 6.04
C GLU A 116 6.20 -14.78 7.19
N ILE A 117 5.56 -15.66 7.95
CA ILE A 117 6.25 -16.50 8.94
C ILE A 117 6.53 -17.85 8.30
N VAL A 118 7.80 -18.12 8.02
CA VAL A 118 8.23 -19.38 7.41
C VAL A 118 8.26 -20.53 8.43
N ASN A 119 8.69 -20.26 9.66
CA ASN A 119 8.74 -21.25 10.73
C ASN A 119 8.44 -20.59 12.10
N PRO A 120 7.22 -20.76 12.64
CA PRO A 120 6.85 -20.15 13.92
C PRO A 120 7.57 -20.77 15.13
N GLU A 121 8.06 -22.01 15.01
CA GLU A 121 8.73 -22.74 16.09
C GLU A 121 10.27 -22.54 16.09
N ALA A 122 10.76 -21.62 15.28
CA ALA A 122 12.19 -21.36 15.16
C ALA A 122 12.76 -20.78 16.47
N LYS A 123 13.90 -21.32 16.91
CA LYS A 123 14.63 -20.80 18.09
C LYS A 123 15.34 -19.47 17.83
N GLU A 124 15.71 -19.23 16.58
CA GLU A 124 16.39 -18.02 16.11
C GLU A 124 15.43 -17.25 15.20
N PHE A 125 15.21 -15.96 15.49
CA PHE A 125 14.30 -15.11 14.73
C PHE A 125 15.09 -14.16 13.82
N PHE A 126 14.77 -14.19 12.52
CA PHE A 126 15.36 -13.30 11.52
C PHE A 126 14.26 -12.42 10.94
N VAL A 127 14.50 -11.10 10.90
CA VAL A 127 13.64 -10.13 10.21
C VAL A 127 14.39 -9.65 8.97
N THR A 128 13.74 -9.73 7.83
CA THR A 128 14.33 -9.32 6.56
C THR A 128 13.26 -8.79 5.62
N PHE A 129 13.68 -8.00 4.64
CA PHE A 129 12.82 -7.37 3.67
C PHE A 129 13.41 -7.55 2.28
N GLY A 130 12.53 -7.66 1.27
CA GLY A 130 12.94 -7.75 -0.13
C GLY A 130 13.86 -8.94 -0.41
N VAL A 131 14.89 -8.72 -1.23
CA VAL A 131 15.74 -9.78 -1.79
C VAL A 131 16.62 -10.50 -0.78
N ASN A 132 16.90 -9.89 0.38
CA ASN A 132 17.69 -10.51 1.45
C ASN A 132 17.01 -11.76 2.02
N ARG A 133 15.69 -11.91 1.81
CA ARG A 133 14.95 -13.14 2.11
C ARG A 133 15.60 -14.36 1.45
N TYR A 134 15.94 -14.28 0.16
CA TYR A 134 16.46 -15.43 -0.59
C TYR A 134 17.84 -15.88 -0.10
N VAL A 135 18.68 -14.93 0.34
CA VAL A 135 19.99 -15.24 0.90
C VAL A 135 19.83 -15.99 2.22
N ILE A 136 18.88 -15.59 3.06
CA ILE A 136 18.59 -16.26 4.33
C ILE A 136 17.95 -17.62 4.09
N GLU A 137 17.03 -17.75 3.13
CA GLU A 137 16.44 -19.03 2.74
C GLU A 137 17.50 -20.02 2.27
N GLU A 138 18.46 -19.57 1.45
CA GLU A 138 19.56 -20.42 1.00
C GLU A 138 20.50 -20.79 2.14
N TYR A 139 20.84 -19.83 3.02
CA TYR A 139 21.62 -20.11 4.22
C TYR A 139 20.93 -21.16 5.11
N MET A 140 19.61 -21.03 5.33
CA MET A 140 18.82 -21.99 6.10
C MET A 140 18.78 -23.37 5.42
N ARG A 141 18.65 -23.40 4.08
CA ARG A 141 18.72 -24.65 3.30
C ARG A 141 20.05 -25.35 3.54
N ILE A 142 21.17 -24.65 3.41
CA ILE A 142 22.52 -25.19 3.63
C ILE A 142 22.73 -25.66 5.09
N LYS A 143 22.28 -24.88 6.07
CA LYS A 143 22.41 -25.20 7.51
C LYS A 143 21.54 -26.40 7.91
N ASN A 144 20.35 -26.55 7.34
CA ASN A 144 19.44 -27.67 7.57
C ASN A 144 19.81 -28.91 6.73
N SER A 145 20.43 -28.74 5.56
CA SER A 145 20.89 -29.82 4.68
C SER A 145 22.25 -30.39 5.07
N LYS A 146 22.55 -30.51 6.37
CA LYS A 146 23.82 -31.09 6.85
C LYS A 146 24.12 -32.39 6.07
N PHE A 147 25.16 -32.31 5.22
CA PHE A 147 25.75 -33.31 4.34
C PHE A 147 24.98 -33.72 3.07
N ARG A 148 25.31 -33.07 1.95
CA ARG A 148 25.77 -33.75 0.73
C ARG A 148 26.77 -32.88 -0.03
N ILE A 149 28.05 -33.11 0.23
CA ILE A 149 29.06 -33.06 -0.83
C ILE A 149 29.19 -34.52 -1.28
N GLN A 150 28.70 -34.84 -2.46
CA GLN A 150 29.21 -35.98 -3.21
C GLN A 150 29.54 -35.48 -4.60
N ASN A 151 30.82 -35.64 -4.93
CA ASN A 151 31.41 -35.43 -6.25
C ASN A 151 30.65 -36.20 -7.33
#